data_AF-A0A0J6S131-F1
#
_entry.id   AF-A0A0J6S131-F1
#
_cell.length_a   1.000
_cell.length_b   1.000
_cell.length_c   1.000
_cell.angle_alpha   90.00
_cell.angle_beta   90.00
_cell.angle_gamma   90.00
#
_symmetry.space_group_name_H-M   'P 1'
#
loop_
_entity.id
_entity.type
_entity.pdbx_description
1 polymer ?
#
loop_
_entity_poly.entity_id
_entity_poly.type
_entity_poly.pdbx_seq_one_letter_code
_entity_poly.pdbx_strand_id
1 'polypeptide(L)'
;MSGSLTDIAGIRVGHADDPKALSGVTAIVFDSPTVAAVDIRGGGPGTRETDLLDPERTVQGVDALVLSGGSVFGLDAASGVTAWLAETGRGFAVGQARVPIVPAA
;
A
#
# COMPACT_ATOMS: atom_id res chain seq x y z
N MET A 1 -13.85 4.71 20.89
CA MET A 1 -12.71 4.07 20.22
C MET A 1 -12.94 2.58 20.22
N SER A 2 -12.77 1.96 19.07
CA SER A 2 -12.99 0.53 18.82
C SER A 2 -11.76 -0.33 19.14
N GLY A 3 -10.60 0.28 19.37
CA GLY A 3 -9.31 -0.39 19.51
C GLY A 3 -8.73 -0.83 18.16
N SER A 4 -9.18 -0.23 17.05
CA SER A 4 -8.80 -0.62 15.69
C SER A 4 -7.87 0.42 15.03
N LEU A 5 -7.22 0.02 13.92
CA LEU A 5 -6.37 0.93 13.14
C LEU A 5 -7.13 2.19 12.66
N THR A 6 -8.41 2.03 12.32
CA THR A 6 -9.28 3.12 11.84
C THR A 6 -9.72 4.10 12.93
N ASP A 7 -9.35 3.86 14.21
CA ASP A 7 -9.49 4.88 15.25
C ASP A 7 -8.53 6.07 15.01
N ILE A 8 -7.49 5.90 14.17
CA ILE A 8 -6.63 6.97 13.69
C ILE A 8 -7.33 7.68 12.52
N ALA A 9 -7.60 8.97 12.68
CA ALA A 9 -8.23 9.78 11.65
C ALA A 9 -7.42 9.77 10.34
N GLY A 10 -8.11 9.67 9.20
CA GLY A 10 -7.49 9.65 7.88
C GLY A 10 -7.01 8.29 7.40
N ILE A 11 -7.17 7.22 8.19
CA ILE A 11 -6.88 5.84 7.78
C ILE A 11 -8.19 5.12 7.45
N ARG A 12 -8.25 4.54 6.25
CA ARG A 12 -9.32 3.64 5.80
C ARG A 12 -8.75 2.25 5.53
N VAL A 13 -9.50 1.21 5.86
CA VAL A 13 -9.10 -0.19 5.64
C VAL A 13 -10.19 -0.89 4.82
N GLY A 14 -9.80 -1.58 3.76
CA GLY A 14 -10.67 -2.38 2.91
C GLY A 14 -10.14 -3.80 2.74
N HIS A 15 -11.07 -4.76 2.60
CA HIS A 15 -10.76 -6.18 2.41
C HIS A 15 -11.49 -6.71 1.17
N ALA A 16 -10.84 -7.60 0.43
CA ALA A 16 -11.44 -8.40 -0.62
C ALA A 16 -10.86 -9.81 -0.58
N ASP A 17 -11.69 -10.84 -0.61
CA ASP A 17 -11.29 -12.24 -0.51
C ASP A 17 -11.86 -13.10 -1.65
N ASP A 18 -11.17 -14.19 -1.94
CA ASP A 18 -11.63 -15.27 -2.80
C ASP A 18 -11.66 -16.59 -2.00
N PRO A 19 -12.87 -17.04 -1.59
CA PRO A 19 -13.03 -18.28 -0.83
C PRO A 19 -12.61 -19.54 -1.58
N LYS A 20 -12.58 -19.53 -2.93
CA LYS A 20 -12.11 -20.69 -3.72
C LYS A 20 -10.59 -20.77 -3.72
N ALA A 21 -9.92 -19.64 -3.82
CA ALA A 21 -8.46 -19.55 -3.76
C ALA A 21 -7.93 -19.62 -2.31
N LEU A 22 -8.80 -19.48 -1.31
CA LEU A 22 -8.42 -19.33 0.11
C LEU A 22 -7.40 -18.20 0.31
N SER A 23 -7.62 -17.09 -0.40
CA SER A 23 -6.70 -15.95 -0.44
C SER A 23 -7.49 -14.63 -0.40
N GLY A 24 -6.78 -13.52 -0.24
CA GLY A 24 -7.39 -12.20 -0.22
C GLY A 24 -6.36 -11.07 -0.14
N VAL A 25 -6.87 -9.85 -0.10
CA VAL A 25 -6.10 -8.61 -0.08
C VAL A 25 -6.69 -7.69 0.97
N THR A 26 -5.82 -7.04 1.75
CA THR A 26 -6.15 -5.91 2.60
C THR A 26 -5.45 -4.67 2.07
N ALA A 27 -6.21 -3.61 1.83
CA ALA A 27 -5.69 -2.30 1.46
C ALA A 27 -5.91 -1.31 2.61
N ILE A 28 -4.84 -0.63 3.01
CA ILE A 28 -4.86 0.47 3.97
C ILE A 28 -4.65 1.74 3.15
N VAL A 29 -5.67 2.59 3.06
CA VAL A 29 -5.66 3.79 2.22
C VAL A 29 -5.67 5.03 3.11
N PHE A 30 -4.76 5.96 2.84
CA PHE A 30 -4.65 7.21 3.58
C PHE A 30 -5.37 8.34 2.87
N ASP A 31 -6.02 9.24 3.61
CA ASP A 31 -6.69 10.41 3.03
C ASP A 31 -5.72 11.41 2.41
N SER A 32 -4.49 11.47 2.93
CA SER A 32 -3.36 12.23 2.38
C SER A 32 -2.09 11.38 2.40
N PRO A 33 -1.07 11.71 1.57
CA PRO A 33 0.23 11.03 1.65
C PRO A 33 0.74 11.00 3.09
N THR A 34 1.08 9.79 3.57
CA THR A 34 1.42 9.54 4.97
C THR A 34 2.85 9.04 5.08
N VAL A 35 3.60 9.56 6.05
CA VAL A 35 4.97 9.11 6.33
C VAL A 35 4.96 7.63 6.69
N ALA A 36 5.82 6.85 6.06
CA ALA A 36 5.94 5.41 6.29
C ALA A 36 7.40 4.97 6.26
N ALA A 37 7.69 3.89 6.99
CA ALA A 37 8.97 3.19 6.99
C ALA A 37 8.69 1.67 7.09
N VAL A 38 9.65 0.84 6.71
CA VAL A 38 9.52 -0.62 6.74
C VAL A 38 10.74 -1.29 7.36
N ASP A 39 10.52 -2.37 8.10
CA ASP A 39 11.54 -3.26 8.65
C ASP A 39 11.17 -4.70 8.25
N ILE A 40 11.99 -5.32 7.41
CA ILE A 40 11.79 -6.68 6.89
C ILE A 40 12.70 -7.63 7.67
N ARG A 41 12.10 -8.51 8.47
CA ARG A 41 12.83 -9.43 9.35
C ARG A 41 12.87 -10.88 8.87
N GLY A 42 12.01 -11.25 7.91
CA GLY A 42 11.96 -12.59 7.35
C GLY A 42 13.03 -12.81 6.28
N GLY A 43 13.57 -14.03 6.17
CA GLY A 43 14.62 -14.37 5.19
C GLY A 43 14.14 -14.62 3.75
N GLY A 44 12.82 -14.69 3.53
CA GLY A 44 12.22 -14.87 2.20
C GLY A 44 11.13 -13.84 1.93
N PRO A 45 11.47 -12.54 1.82
CA PRO A 45 10.47 -11.50 1.59
C PRO A 45 9.94 -11.52 0.16
N GLY A 46 8.63 -11.32 0.02
CA GLY A 46 7.99 -10.92 -1.23
C GLY A 46 7.42 -9.53 -1.02
N THR A 47 8.06 -8.51 -1.57
CA THR A 47 7.68 -7.11 -1.34
C THR A 47 7.67 -6.29 -2.61
N ARG A 48 6.97 -5.16 -2.55
CA ARG A 48 6.91 -4.15 -3.60
C ARG A 48 7.20 -2.77 -3.01
N GLU A 49 7.98 -1.96 -3.74
CA GLU A 49 8.22 -0.53 -3.44
C GLU A 49 8.86 -0.23 -2.07
N THR A 50 9.44 -1.22 -1.40
CA THR A 50 10.03 -1.04 -0.06
C THR A 50 11.25 -0.13 -0.06
N ASP A 51 12.03 -0.10 -1.15
CA ASP A 51 13.20 0.78 -1.27
C ASP A 51 12.83 2.27 -1.21
N LEU A 52 11.59 2.63 -1.60
CA LEU A 52 11.10 4.01 -1.52
C LEU A 52 10.82 4.48 -0.09
N LEU A 53 10.80 3.56 0.88
CA LEU A 53 10.57 3.84 2.30
C LEU A 53 11.86 4.08 3.09
N ASP A 54 13.01 3.97 2.41
CA ASP A 54 14.28 4.42 2.96
C ASP A 54 14.23 5.96 3.17
N PRO A 55 14.53 6.47 4.38
CA PRO A 55 14.46 7.90 4.70
C PRO A 55 15.33 8.81 3.81
N GLU A 56 16.31 8.26 3.10
CA GLU A 56 17.15 9.01 2.16
C GLU A 56 16.52 9.20 0.77
N ARG A 57 15.35 8.61 0.51
CA ARG A 57 14.67 8.71 -0.79
C ARG A 57 13.79 9.95 -0.92
N THR A 58 13.44 10.25 -2.16
CA THR A 58 12.72 11.48 -2.54
C THR A 58 11.24 11.47 -2.14
N VAL A 59 10.64 10.29 -1.97
CA VAL A 59 9.23 10.17 -1.60
C VAL A 59 9.09 10.40 -0.10
N GLN A 60 8.27 11.38 0.28
CA GLN A 60 8.07 11.74 1.69
C GLN A 60 6.88 11.03 2.35
N GLY A 61 6.04 10.36 1.56
CA GLY A 61 4.87 9.65 2.06
C GLY A 61 4.22 8.75 1.02
N VAL A 62 3.43 7.81 1.50
CA VAL A 62 2.72 6.81 0.70
C VAL A 62 1.22 7.09 0.68
N ASP A 63 0.54 6.65 -0.37
CA ASP A 63 -0.91 6.81 -0.51
C ASP A 63 -1.70 5.65 0.08
N ALA A 64 -1.11 4.46 0.05
CA ALA A 64 -1.69 3.24 0.60
C ALA A 64 -0.61 2.20 0.95
N LEU A 65 -1.01 1.18 1.72
CA LEU A 65 -0.26 -0.06 1.93
C LEU A 65 -1.14 -1.24 1.52
N VAL A 66 -0.53 -2.29 0.96
CA VAL A 66 -1.25 -3.50 0.53
C VAL A 66 -0.66 -4.74 1.19
N LEU A 67 -1.52 -5.55 1.78
CA LEU A 67 -1.17 -6.87 2.31
C LEU A 67 -1.92 -7.93 1.51
N SER A 68 -1.22 -8.90 0.95
CA SER A 68 -1.82 -9.86 0.01
C SER A 68 -1.46 -11.31 0.31
N GLY A 69 -2.43 -12.20 0.15
CA GLY A 69 -2.15 -13.63 -0.02
C GLY A 69 -1.65 -13.93 -1.44
N GLY A 70 -1.27 -15.18 -1.71
CA GLY A 70 -0.82 -15.59 -3.05
C GLY A 70 0.69 -15.48 -3.29
N SER A 71 1.49 -15.26 -2.24
CA SER A 71 2.95 -15.15 -2.32
C SER A 71 3.38 -14.07 -3.34
N VAL A 72 4.44 -14.28 -4.11
CA VAL A 72 4.96 -13.32 -5.08
C VAL A 72 3.94 -12.89 -6.14
N PHE A 73 2.98 -13.76 -6.49
CA PHE A 73 1.90 -13.45 -7.43
C PHE A 73 0.86 -12.50 -6.82
N GLY A 74 0.73 -12.51 -5.48
CA GLY A 74 -0.15 -11.61 -4.73
C GLY A 74 0.24 -10.14 -4.85
N LEU A 75 1.53 -9.85 -5.10
CA LEU A 75 2.04 -8.49 -5.24
C LEU A 75 1.38 -7.71 -6.39
N ASP A 76 0.77 -8.39 -7.36
CA ASP A 76 -0.02 -7.78 -8.43
C ASP A 76 -1.27 -7.05 -7.89
N ALA A 77 -1.79 -7.43 -6.73
CA ALA A 77 -2.92 -6.76 -6.08
C ALA A 77 -2.64 -5.27 -5.83
N ALA A 78 -1.39 -4.91 -5.53
CA ALA A 78 -0.98 -3.53 -5.34
C ALA A 78 -1.16 -2.69 -6.61
N SER A 79 -1.02 -3.29 -7.80
CA SER A 79 -1.25 -2.60 -9.07
C SER A 79 -2.70 -2.14 -9.22
N GLY A 80 -3.67 -2.89 -8.72
CA GLY A 80 -5.08 -2.47 -8.71
C GLY A 80 -5.32 -1.25 -7.83
N VAL A 81 -4.68 -1.21 -6.65
CA VAL A 81 -4.72 -0.06 -5.74
C VAL A 81 -4.01 1.15 -6.36
N THR A 82 -2.85 0.97 -6.97
CA THR A 82 -2.14 2.01 -7.74
C THR A 82 -3.03 2.58 -8.85
N ALA A 83 -3.70 1.72 -9.63
CA ALA A 83 -4.57 2.18 -10.72
C ALA A 83 -5.73 3.04 -10.19
N TRP A 84 -6.43 2.58 -9.16
CA TRP A 84 -7.53 3.33 -8.56
C TRP A 84 -7.08 4.67 -7.95
N LEU A 85 -5.92 4.71 -7.29
CA LEU A 85 -5.35 5.96 -6.78
C LEU A 85 -4.99 6.93 -7.92
N ALA A 86 -4.40 6.43 -9.01
CA ALA A 86 -4.09 7.25 -10.18
C ALA A 86 -5.36 7.83 -10.82
N GLU A 87 -6.42 7.03 -10.97
CA GLU A 87 -7.73 7.47 -11.49
C GLU A 87 -8.37 8.56 -10.63
N THR A 88 -8.07 8.58 -9.33
CA THR A 88 -8.57 9.59 -8.38
C THR A 88 -7.63 10.79 -8.23
N GLY A 89 -6.59 10.90 -9.06
CA GLY A 89 -5.64 12.01 -9.07
C GLY A 89 -4.68 12.01 -7.87
N ARG A 90 -4.55 10.88 -7.17
CA ARG A 90 -3.65 10.70 -6.02
C ARG A 90 -2.25 10.32 -6.49
N GLY A 91 -1.25 10.63 -5.67
CA GLY A 91 0.15 10.27 -5.94
C GLY A 91 1.17 11.38 -5.77
N PHE A 92 2.43 10.95 -5.76
CA PHE A 92 3.61 11.79 -5.82
C PHE A 92 3.65 12.54 -7.17
N ALA A 93 3.93 13.84 -7.14
CA ALA A 93 3.94 14.66 -8.34
C ALA A 93 5.24 14.46 -9.14
N VAL A 94 5.10 14.07 -10.41
CA VAL A 94 6.21 13.94 -11.37
C VAL A 94 5.87 14.76 -12.62
N GLY A 95 6.33 16.00 -12.65
CA GLY A 95 5.92 16.95 -13.69
C GLY A 95 4.40 17.17 -13.65
N GLN A 96 3.71 16.83 -14.74
CA GLN A 96 2.24 16.90 -14.83
C GLN A 96 1.53 15.61 -14.38
N ALA A 97 2.27 14.52 -14.15
CA ALA A 97 1.72 13.24 -13.73
C ALA A 97 1.67 13.11 -12.20
N ARG A 98 0.77 12.24 -11.73
CA ARG A 98 0.69 11.78 -10.34
C ARG A 98 0.99 10.29 -10.30
N VAL A 99 1.97 9.90 -9.49
CA VAL A 99 2.44 8.51 -9.36
C VAL A 99 2.12 8.03 -7.93
N PRO A 100 1.08 7.21 -7.74
CA PRO A 100 0.77 6.65 -6.43
C PRO A 100 1.92 5.80 -5.89
N ILE A 101 2.22 5.95 -4.60
CA ILE A 101 3.22 5.13 -3.93
C ILE A 101 2.50 4.13 -3.05
N VAL A 102 2.65 2.83 -3.38
CA VAL A 102 1.85 1.74 -2.79
C VAL A 102 2.75 0.55 -2.46
N PRO A 103 3.47 0.61 -1.33
CA PRO A 103 4.23 -0.54 -0.84
C PRO A 103 3.32 -1.74 -0.56
N ALA A 104 3.84 -2.94 -0.82
CA ALA A 104 3.10 -4.18 -0.60
C ALA A 104 3.97 -5.30 -0.01
N ALA A 105 3.29 -6.23 0.68
CA ALA A 105 3.85 -7.44 1.27
C ALA A 105 2.83 -8.61 1.27
#